data_AF-A0A2H0Q3M3-F1
#
_entry.id   AF-A0A2H0Q3M3-F1
#
_cell.length_a   1.000
_cell.length_b   1.000
_cell.length_c   1.000
_cell.angle_alpha   90.00
_cell.angle_beta   90.00
_cell.angle_gamma   90.00
#
_symmetry.space_group_name_H-M   'P 1'
#
loop_
_entity.id
_entity.type
_entity.pdbx_description
1 polymer ?
#
loop_
_entity_poly.entity_id
_entity_poly.type
_entity_poly.pdbx_seq_one_letter_code
_entity_poly.pdbx_strand_id
1 'polypeptide(L)'
;MIPSLSELRPYLLNPELSEADCIKAIRSLSAGFTVSRDKMGKYGDDADLVSAYTLLYLPTNWPKLSYILDQLKPAVRADLENANFIDFGCGPGTYSLAWSESIKTKSITLVDYSKSMLKQAENLLTQFRPDIEVNAQTVISQAPEGKTVLFFGHSINEIGVKESLKVVNRLDPDYVFFIEPGTSEFFQSAKEFRKSMIEKGMSIAYPCPSLGACPNDWCHQVWRGTHDPELERLCQLGHIDRRTQAMTAHLYSKKEVSDSRATFVRFLTETKFSFEWESCTPGPELKKLQWQKKKFSKAEVKQMQKKSVGEKFEFEVEKELPDGILRLK
;
A
#
# COMPACT_ATOMS: atom_id res chain seq x y z
N MET A 1 11.74 12.49 3.93
CA MET A 1 12.36 12.10 2.65
C MET A 1 12.67 10.60 2.73
N ILE A 2 12.60 9.85 1.64
CA ILE A 2 12.98 8.42 1.65
C ILE A 2 14.53 8.35 1.74
N PRO A 3 15.12 7.68 2.74
CA PRO A 3 16.58 7.56 2.84
C PRO A 3 17.18 6.83 1.63
N SER A 4 18.33 7.30 1.16
CA SER A 4 19.16 6.64 0.15
C SER A 4 19.71 5.30 0.66
N LEU A 5 20.24 4.45 -0.23
CA LEU A 5 20.81 3.17 0.19
C LEU A 5 22.04 3.37 1.09
N SER A 6 22.86 4.37 0.78
CA SER A 6 24.01 4.80 1.57
C SER A 6 23.61 5.26 2.98
N GLU A 7 22.48 5.96 3.12
CA GLU A 7 21.96 6.36 4.44
C GLU A 7 21.38 5.19 5.22
N LEU A 8 20.75 4.20 4.56
CA LEU A 8 20.22 3.00 5.22
C LEU A 8 21.33 2.06 5.69
N ARG A 9 22.43 1.97 4.94
CA ARG A 9 23.45 0.94 5.08
C ARG A 9 24.06 0.78 6.48
N PRO A 10 24.42 1.86 7.21
CA PRO A 10 24.98 1.75 8.55
C PRO A 10 24.03 1.12 9.58
N TYR A 11 22.73 1.08 9.29
CA TYR A 11 21.69 0.65 10.20
C TYR A 11 21.08 -0.71 9.82
N LEU A 12 21.67 -1.38 8.83
CA LEU A 12 21.32 -2.75 8.47
C LEU A 12 21.83 -3.74 9.52
N LEU A 13 21.26 -4.94 9.56
CA LEU A 13 21.80 -6.02 10.38
C LEU A 13 23.20 -6.46 9.94
N ASN A 14 23.48 -6.39 8.64
CA ASN A 14 24.82 -6.52 8.08
C ASN A 14 25.17 -5.27 7.22
N PRO A 15 25.77 -4.23 7.83
CA PRO A 15 26.25 -3.05 7.11
C PRO A 15 27.36 -3.34 6.08
N GLU A 16 28.13 -4.40 6.33
CA GLU A 16 29.27 -4.82 5.51
C GLU A 16 28.87 -5.73 4.33
N LEU A 17 27.57 -5.99 4.15
CA LEU A 17 27.07 -6.86 3.09
C LEU A 17 27.55 -6.39 1.71
N SER A 18 28.40 -7.19 1.06
CA SER A 18 28.97 -6.83 -0.24
C SER A 18 27.86 -6.62 -1.29
N GLU A 19 28.10 -5.77 -2.28
CA GLU A 19 27.11 -5.56 -3.36
C GLU A 19 26.78 -6.87 -4.11
N ALA A 20 27.79 -7.70 -4.35
CA ALA A 20 27.62 -8.98 -5.00
C ALA A 20 26.71 -9.92 -4.19
N ASP A 21 26.92 -9.98 -2.87
CA ASP A 21 26.11 -10.80 -1.98
C ASP A 21 24.70 -10.23 -1.81
N CYS A 22 24.54 -8.90 -1.76
CA CYS A 22 23.25 -8.23 -1.75
C CYS A 22 22.43 -8.57 -3.00
N ILE A 23 23.03 -8.50 -4.20
CA ILE A 23 22.36 -8.86 -5.45
C ILE A 23 21.97 -10.36 -5.45
N LYS A 24 22.87 -11.23 -4.98
CA LYS A 24 22.60 -12.67 -4.87
C LYS A 24 21.44 -12.95 -3.90
N ALA A 25 21.41 -12.27 -2.77
CA ALA A 25 20.33 -12.34 -1.78
C ALA A 25 19.00 -11.84 -2.38
N ILE A 26 18.98 -10.69 -3.04
CA ILE A 26 17.81 -10.14 -3.74
C ILE A 26 17.23 -11.10 -4.77
N ARG A 27 18.09 -11.72 -5.59
CA ARG A 27 17.67 -12.71 -6.59
C ARG A 27 17.07 -13.95 -5.93
N SER A 28 17.67 -14.40 -4.82
CA SER A 28 17.19 -15.55 -4.04
C SER A 28 15.82 -15.27 -3.41
N LEU A 29 15.62 -14.07 -2.84
CA LEU A 29 14.34 -13.62 -2.31
C LEU A 29 13.27 -13.59 -3.42
N SER A 30 13.61 -13.04 -4.58
CA SER A 30 12.68 -12.90 -5.71
C SER A 30 12.26 -14.25 -6.31
N ALA A 31 13.16 -15.23 -6.36
CA ALA A 31 12.86 -16.61 -6.76
C ALA A 31 12.03 -17.37 -5.70
N GLY A 32 12.22 -17.07 -4.41
CA GLY A 32 11.43 -17.64 -3.32
C GLY A 32 9.95 -17.27 -3.40
N PHE A 33 9.63 -16.05 -3.84
CA PHE A 33 8.24 -15.60 -4.03
C PHE A 33 7.52 -16.27 -5.22
N THR A 34 8.25 -16.83 -6.18
CA THR A 34 7.68 -17.41 -7.41
C THR A 34 7.63 -18.94 -7.42
N VAL A 35 8.49 -19.64 -6.66
CA VAL A 35 8.66 -21.10 -6.81
C VAL A 35 8.09 -21.92 -5.66
N SER A 36 8.09 -21.47 -4.41
CA SER A 36 7.48 -22.20 -3.26
C SER A 36 7.41 -21.33 -2.00
N ARG A 37 6.20 -20.93 -1.58
CA ARG A 37 5.95 -20.10 -0.38
C ARG A 37 6.33 -20.79 0.94
N ASP A 38 6.40 -22.12 0.97
CA ASP A 38 6.76 -22.91 2.16
C ASP A 38 8.22 -22.69 2.63
N LYS A 39 9.09 -22.08 1.80
CA LYS A 39 10.46 -21.71 2.17
C LYS A 39 10.60 -20.31 2.77
N MET A 40 9.50 -19.54 2.89
CA MET A 40 9.51 -18.17 3.42
C MET A 40 9.92 -18.11 4.90
N GLY A 41 9.68 -19.16 5.70
CA GLY A 41 9.97 -19.17 7.13
C GLY A 41 11.46 -19.17 7.54
N LYS A 42 12.42 -19.05 6.61
CA LYS A 42 13.87 -19.14 6.91
C LYS A 42 14.72 -17.91 6.57
N TYR A 43 14.20 -16.90 5.87
CA TYR A 43 15.02 -15.71 5.53
C TYR A 43 15.04 -14.67 6.65
N GLY A 44 14.02 -14.65 7.51
CA GLY A 44 13.90 -13.70 8.60
C GLY A 44 14.97 -13.85 9.68
N ASP A 45 15.81 -14.90 9.66
CA ASP A 45 16.86 -15.10 10.66
C ASP A 45 18.28 -14.85 10.11
N ASP A 46 18.42 -14.64 8.80
CA ASP A 46 19.70 -14.42 8.13
C ASP A 46 19.95 -12.91 7.95
N ALA A 47 21.01 -12.40 8.55
CA ALA A 47 21.34 -10.98 8.54
C ALA A 47 21.58 -10.43 7.13
N ASP A 48 22.13 -11.23 6.21
CA ASP A 48 22.38 -10.81 4.82
C ASP A 48 21.07 -10.72 4.05
N LEU A 49 20.19 -11.71 4.21
CA LEU A 49 18.88 -11.71 3.57
C LEU A 49 17.99 -10.58 4.09
N VAL A 50 17.98 -10.32 5.39
CA VAL A 50 17.23 -9.19 5.99
C VAL A 50 17.78 -7.85 5.50
N SER A 51 19.10 -7.70 5.44
CA SER A 51 19.74 -6.46 4.97
C SER A 51 19.46 -6.20 3.49
N ALA A 52 19.60 -7.23 2.65
CA ALA A 52 19.29 -7.17 1.22
C ALA A 52 17.79 -6.93 0.95
N TYR A 53 16.91 -7.57 1.74
CA TYR A 53 15.47 -7.32 1.69
C TYR A 53 15.18 -5.85 2.02
N THR A 54 15.78 -5.32 3.08
CA THR A 54 15.58 -3.94 3.52
C THR A 54 16.01 -2.95 2.44
N LEU A 55 17.21 -3.10 1.87
CA LEU A 55 17.73 -2.23 0.83
C LEU A 55 16.85 -2.18 -0.44
N LEU A 56 16.18 -3.28 -0.79
CA LEU A 56 15.29 -3.31 -1.95
C LEU A 56 13.86 -2.90 -1.61
N TYR A 57 13.24 -3.56 -0.64
CA TYR A 57 11.80 -3.48 -0.41
C TYR A 57 11.39 -2.23 0.38
N LEU A 58 12.23 -1.72 1.28
CA LEU A 58 11.90 -0.51 2.04
C LEU A 58 11.71 0.70 1.11
N PRO A 59 12.73 1.13 0.34
CA PRO A 59 12.59 2.30 -0.51
C PRO A 59 11.63 2.07 -1.69
N THR A 60 11.42 0.83 -2.14
CA THR A 60 10.48 0.54 -3.24
C THR A 60 9.03 0.40 -2.79
N ASN A 61 8.74 0.09 -1.53
CA ASN A 61 7.36 0.02 -1.04
C ASN A 61 6.91 1.32 -0.38
N TRP A 62 7.83 2.14 0.12
CA TRP A 62 7.50 3.42 0.75
C TRP A 62 6.61 4.32 -0.11
N PRO A 63 6.91 4.58 -1.41
CA PRO A 63 6.09 5.47 -2.24
C PRO A 63 4.64 5.00 -2.40
N LYS A 64 4.40 3.69 -2.26
CA LYS A 64 3.04 3.13 -2.32
C LYS A 64 2.18 3.67 -1.19
N LEU A 65 2.70 3.73 0.04
CA LEU A 65 1.95 4.25 1.17
C LEU A 65 1.61 5.73 0.95
N SER A 66 2.61 6.54 0.56
CA SER A 66 2.40 7.97 0.27
C SER A 66 1.34 8.16 -0.84
N TYR A 67 1.41 7.38 -1.91
CA TYR A 67 0.43 7.42 -3.00
C TYR A 67 -1.00 7.16 -2.51
N ILE A 68 -1.21 6.17 -1.63
CA ILE A 68 -2.53 5.87 -1.08
C ILE A 68 -3.00 6.96 -0.12
N LEU A 69 -2.11 7.45 0.76
CA LEU A 69 -2.43 8.54 1.68
C LEU A 69 -2.86 9.82 0.95
N ASP A 70 -2.26 10.13 -0.20
CA ASP A 70 -2.65 11.26 -1.04
C ASP A 70 -4.04 11.11 -1.67
N GLN A 71 -4.57 9.90 -1.75
CA GLN A 71 -5.95 9.69 -2.21
C GLN A 71 -6.99 9.92 -1.12
N LEU A 72 -6.60 9.97 0.16
CA LEU A 72 -7.54 10.12 1.28
C LEU A 72 -8.11 11.53 1.36
N LYS A 73 -9.35 11.65 1.86
CA LYS A 73 -9.90 12.98 2.19
C LYS A 73 -9.07 13.62 3.32
N PRO A 74 -8.90 14.96 3.32
CA PRO A 74 -8.15 15.66 4.36
C PRO A 74 -8.63 15.33 5.79
N ALA A 75 -9.94 15.20 5.99
CA ALA A 75 -10.51 14.84 7.29
C ALA A 75 -10.10 13.44 7.76
N VAL A 76 -9.97 12.46 6.85
CA VAL A 76 -9.48 11.12 7.19
C VAL A 76 -8.01 11.19 7.57
N ARG A 77 -7.18 11.91 6.79
CA ARG A 77 -5.75 12.09 7.13
C ARG A 77 -5.56 12.74 8.49
N ALA A 78 -6.32 13.79 8.78
CA ALA A 78 -6.29 14.45 10.08
C ALA A 78 -6.74 13.54 11.22
N ASP A 79 -7.73 12.65 11.00
CA ASP A 79 -8.17 11.72 12.04
C ASP A 79 -7.16 10.58 12.29
N LEU A 80 -6.30 10.25 11.32
CA LEU A 80 -5.19 9.31 11.49
C LEU A 80 -4.02 9.92 12.31
N GLU A 81 -3.93 11.24 12.39
CA GLU A 81 -2.93 11.91 13.23
C GLU A 81 -3.18 11.60 14.71
N ASN A 82 -2.09 11.44 15.46
CA ASN A 82 -2.04 11.08 16.87
C ASN A 82 -2.70 9.72 17.23
N ALA A 83 -3.07 8.91 16.23
CA ALA A 83 -3.38 7.50 16.47
C ALA A 83 -2.10 6.72 16.80
N ASN A 84 -2.24 5.64 17.56
CA ASN A 84 -1.19 4.63 17.72
C ASN A 84 -1.19 3.73 16.47
N PHE A 85 -0.06 3.63 15.78
CA PHE A 85 0.10 2.81 14.59
C PHE A 85 0.58 1.41 14.97
N ILE A 86 -0.15 0.37 14.59
CA ILE A 86 0.19 -1.03 14.84
C ILE A 86 0.53 -1.66 13.48
N ASP A 87 1.80 -1.95 13.24
CA ASP A 87 2.28 -2.59 12.01
C ASP A 87 2.38 -4.11 12.23
N PHE A 88 1.38 -4.86 11.78
CA PHE A 88 1.29 -6.31 11.98
C PHE A 88 1.91 -7.07 10.81
N GLY A 89 2.97 -7.82 11.10
CA GLY A 89 3.89 -8.35 10.10
C GLY A 89 4.78 -7.23 9.56
N CYS A 90 5.39 -6.43 10.44
CA CYS A 90 6.09 -5.21 10.06
C CYS A 90 7.35 -5.45 9.21
N GLY A 91 7.88 -6.69 9.17
CA GLY A 91 9.16 -7.00 8.56
C GLY A 91 10.25 -6.06 9.09
N PRO A 92 11.10 -5.48 8.23
CA PRO A 92 12.14 -4.56 8.66
C PRO A 92 11.61 -3.14 8.97
N GLY A 93 10.31 -2.95 9.22
CA GLY A 93 9.72 -1.66 9.59
C GLY A 93 9.52 -0.72 8.41
N THR A 94 9.37 -1.26 7.19
CA THR A 94 9.22 -0.46 5.96
C THR A 94 8.04 0.50 6.03
N TYR A 95 6.85 -0.02 6.30
CA TYR A 95 5.64 0.79 6.35
C TYR A 95 5.55 1.60 7.63
N SER A 96 6.11 1.12 8.75
CA SER A 96 6.27 1.92 9.97
C SER A 96 7.09 3.20 9.75
N LEU A 97 8.26 3.08 9.11
CA LEU A 97 9.10 4.25 8.82
C LEU A 97 8.41 5.16 7.79
N ALA A 98 7.78 4.60 6.76
CA ALA A 98 7.02 5.39 5.79
C ALA A 98 5.81 6.12 6.39
N TRP A 99 5.09 5.45 7.30
CA TRP A 99 3.94 6.00 8.01
C TRP A 99 4.37 7.15 8.89
N SER A 100 5.42 6.96 9.68
CA SER A 100 5.94 7.97 10.58
C SER A 100 6.20 9.29 9.85
N GLU A 101 6.84 9.24 8.67
CA GLU A 101 7.16 10.41 7.86
C GLU A 101 5.91 11.08 7.28
N SER A 102 4.87 10.28 6.97
CA SER A 102 3.69 10.75 6.23
C SER A 102 2.54 11.21 7.14
N ILE A 103 2.49 10.71 8.37
CA ILE A 103 1.43 10.93 9.36
C ILE A 103 2.09 11.12 10.73
N LYS A 104 1.76 12.21 11.42
CA LYS A 104 2.17 12.43 12.80
C LYS A 104 1.45 11.44 13.73
N THR A 105 2.07 10.31 14.02
CA THR A 105 1.52 9.25 14.89
C THR A 105 1.95 9.46 16.35
N LYS A 106 1.17 8.91 17.29
CA LYS A 106 1.48 8.98 18.73
C LYS A 106 2.56 7.98 19.14
N SER A 107 2.46 6.75 18.65
CA SER A 107 3.39 5.66 18.90
C SER A 107 3.34 4.66 17.75
N ILE A 108 4.39 3.86 17.62
CA ILE A 108 4.47 2.75 16.65
C ILE A 108 4.64 1.45 17.44
N THR A 109 3.77 0.49 17.16
CA THR A 109 3.89 -0.88 17.65
C THR A 109 4.27 -1.79 16.50
N LEU A 110 5.49 -2.32 16.54
CA LEU A 110 6.01 -3.28 15.58
C LEU A 110 5.65 -4.70 16.02
N VAL A 111 5.01 -5.47 15.14
CA VAL A 111 4.67 -6.87 15.42
C VAL A 111 5.19 -7.77 14.32
N ASP A 112 6.10 -8.68 14.64
CA ASP A 112 6.62 -9.68 13.69
C ASP A 112 7.13 -10.91 14.44
N TYR A 113 6.97 -12.11 13.88
CA TYR A 113 7.46 -13.33 14.52
C TYR A 113 9.00 -13.42 14.44
N SER A 114 9.62 -12.81 13.42
CA SER A 114 11.06 -12.79 13.23
C SER A 114 11.71 -11.73 14.11
N LYS A 115 12.59 -12.18 15.00
CA LYS A 115 13.36 -11.29 15.87
C LYS A 115 14.35 -10.43 15.10
N SER A 116 14.94 -10.95 14.01
CA SER A 116 15.89 -10.17 13.21
C SER A 116 15.15 -9.09 12.41
N MET A 117 13.95 -9.36 11.91
CA MET A 117 13.10 -8.34 11.29
C MET A 117 12.74 -7.23 12.27
N LEU A 118 12.28 -7.58 13.47
CA LEU A 118 12.04 -6.61 14.54
C LEU A 118 13.29 -5.80 14.86
N LYS A 119 14.45 -6.47 15.01
CA LYS A 119 15.71 -5.79 15.32
C LYS A 119 16.11 -4.81 14.21
N GLN A 120 15.94 -5.18 12.95
CA GLN A 120 16.17 -4.32 11.80
C GLN A 120 15.22 -3.11 11.82
N ALA A 121 13.94 -3.33 12.10
CA ALA A 121 12.92 -2.28 12.18
C ALA A 121 13.20 -1.28 13.30
N GLU A 122 13.54 -1.76 14.49
CA GLU A 122 13.90 -0.94 15.65
C GLU A 122 15.15 -0.09 15.36
N ASN A 123 16.19 -0.68 14.76
CA ASN A 123 17.41 0.03 14.41
C ASN A 123 17.11 1.21 13.47
N LEU A 124 16.26 0.99 12.45
CA LEU A 124 15.90 2.03 11.49
C LEU A 124 15.02 3.11 12.14
N LEU A 125 13.96 2.75 12.84
CA LEU A 125 13.07 3.73 13.46
C LEU A 125 13.78 4.56 14.54
N THR A 126 14.59 3.94 15.39
CA THR A 126 15.35 4.67 16.42
C THR A 126 16.27 5.70 15.80
N GLN A 127 16.88 5.39 14.66
CA GLN A 127 17.79 6.29 13.98
C GLN A 127 17.07 7.40 13.23
N PHE A 128 16.09 7.03 12.40
CA PHE A 128 15.47 7.98 11.48
C PHE A 128 14.32 8.76 12.15
N ARG A 129 13.73 8.22 13.22
CA ARG A 129 12.61 8.78 13.98
C ARG A 129 12.78 8.62 15.50
N PRO A 130 13.85 9.18 16.08
CA PRO A 130 14.10 9.13 17.53
C PRO A 130 13.03 9.85 18.36
N ASP A 131 12.17 10.65 17.71
CA ASP A 131 11.09 11.42 18.33
C ASP A 131 9.82 10.60 18.61
N ILE A 132 9.72 9.38 18.08
CA ILE A 132 8.53 8.53 18.22
C ILE A 132 8.80 7.39 19.20
N GLU A 133 7.84 7.13 20.08
CA GLU A 133 7.82 5.93 20.91
C GLU A 133 7.59 4.68 20.04
N VAL A 134 8.55 3.75 20.08
CA VAL A 134 8.51 2.49 19.33
C VAL A 134 8.50 1.32 20.29
N ASN A 135 7.53 0.43 20.12
CA ASN A 135 7.37 -0.78 20.91
C ASN A 135 7.42 -2.01 19.99
N ALA A 136 8.45 -2.85 20.10
CA ALA A 136 8.57 -4.07 19.31
C ALA A 136 8.15 -5.30 20.12
N GLN A 137 7.35 -6.17 19.49
CA GLN A 137 6.88 -7.39 20.13
C GLN A 137 6.64 -8.50 19.11
N THR A 138 6.84 -9.74 19.52
CA THR A 138 6.59 -10.90 18.64
C THR A 138 5.12 -11.28 18.56
N VAL A 139 4.35 -10.91 19.59
CA VAL A 139 2.91 -11.15 19.68
C VAL A 139 2.27 -9.93 20.34
N ILE A 140 1.15 -9.48 19.79
CA ILE A 140 0.31 -8.44 20.40
C ILE A 140 -0.98 -9.05 20.94
N SER A 141 -1.21 -8.88 22.25
CA SER A 141 -2.41 -9.37 22.94
C SER A 141 -3.52 -8.32 23.00
N GLN A 142 -3.15 -7.05 23.17
CA GLN A 142 -4.06 -5.92 23.36
C GLN A 142 -3.57 -4.71 22.56
N ALA A 143 -4.50 -3.89 22.11
CA ALA A 143 -4.19 -2.63 21.45
C ALA A 143 -3.77 -1.57 22.49
N PRO A 144 -2.90 -0.62 22.14
CA PRO A 144 -2.57 0.51 23.02
C PRO A 144 -3.80 1.37 23.34
N GLU A 145 -3.78 2.06 24.47
CA GLU A 145 -4.87 2.97 24.84
C GLU A 145 -4.97 4.16 23.87
N GLY A 146 -6.20 4.49 23.50
CA GLY A 146 -6.55 5.57 22.58
C GLY A 146 -6.84 5.07 21.17
N LYS A 147 -6.86 6.00 20.21
CA LYS A 147 -7.18 5.69 18.82
C LYS A 147 -6.08 4.82 18.20
N THR A 148 -6.46 3.81 17.43
CA THR A 148 -5.51 2.87 16.82
C THR A 148 -5.73 2.68 15.32
N VAL A 149 -4.62 2.55 14.58
CA VAL A 149 -4.60 2.13 13.19
C VAL A 149 -3.88 0.79 13.12
N LEU A 150 -4.59 -0.26 12.76
CA LEU A 150 -3.99 -1.57 12.49
C LEU A 150 -3.63 -1.67 11.02
N PHE A 151 -2.35 -1.84 10.74
CA PHE A 151 -1.80 -1.93 9.40
C PHE A 151 -1.28 -3.33 9.09
N PHE A 152 -1.57 -3.82 7.88
CA PHE A 152 -1.03 -5.04 7.33
C PHE A 152 -0.28 -4.74 6.01
N GLY A 153 1.04 -4.85 6.04
CA GLY A 153 1.89 -4.69 4.85
C GLY A 153 2.36 -6.05 4.35
N HIS A 154 1.74 -6.59 3.31
CA HIS A 154 1.99 -7.92 2.77
C HIS A 154 1.65 -9.12 3.68
N SER A 155 1.21 -8.87 4.92
CA SER A 155 1.03 -9.90 5.94
C SER A 155 -0.30 -10.64 5.88
N ILE A 156 -1.37 -10.06 5.31
CA ILE A 156 -2.62 -10.80 5.04
C ILE A 156 -2.36 -11.90 4.02
N ASN A 157 -1.55 -11.61 2.99
CA ASN A 157 -1.16 -12.62 2.01
C ASN A 157 -0.32 -13.76 2.61
N GLU A 158 0.36 -13.52 3.73
CA GLU A 158 1.18 -14.52 4.44
C GLU A 158 0.36 -15.37 5.42
N ILE A 159 -0.45 -14.74 6.27
CA ILE A 159 -1.20 -15.44 7.34
C ILE A 159 -2.62 -15.85 6.94
N GLY A 160 -3.13 -15.28 5.84
CA GLY A 160 -4.48 -15.49 5.34
C GLY A 160 -5.55 -14.67 6.04
N VAL A 161 -6.65 -14.42 5.31
CA VAL A 161 -7.77 -13.57 5.74
C VAL A 161 -8.32 -13.98 7.11
N LYS A 162 -8.52 -15.27 7.36
CA LYS A 162 -9.07 -15.78 8.62
C LYS A 162 -8.24 -15.37 9.84
N GLU A 163 -6.91 -15.50 9.77
CA GLU A 163 -6.05 -15.13 10.89
C GLU A 163 -5.95 -13.61 11.03
N SER A 164 -5.89 -12.87 9.93
CA SER A 164 -5.95 -11.39 9.96
C SER A 164 -7.24 -10.88 10.61
N LEU A 165 -8.39 -11.49 10.31
CA LEU A 165 -9.67 -11.14 10.94
C LEU A 165 -9.69 -11.43 12.44
N LYS A 166 -9.02 -12.50 12.91
CA LYS A 166 -8.87 -12.73 14.36
C LYS A 166 -8.06 -11.62 15.01
N VAL A 167 -7.02 -11.11 14.36
CA VAL A 167 -6.24 -9.97 14.87
C VAL A 167 -7.11 -8.71 14.92
N VAL A 168 -7.84 -8.40 13.85
CA VAL A 168 -8.79 -7.27 13.83
C VAL A 168 -9.81 -7.39 14.97
N ASN A 169 -10.40 -8.58 15.18
CA ASN A 169 -11.37 -8.81 16.27
C ASN A 169 -10.77 -8.65 17.66
N ARG A 170 -9.53 -9.12 17.84
CA ARG A 170 -8.85 -9.08 19.13
C ARG A 170 -8.44 -7.66 19.51
N LEU A 171 -7.95 -6.89 18.56
CA LEU A 171 -7.44 -5.54 18.79
C LEU A 171 -8.52 -4.46 18.68
N ASP A 172 -9.59 -4.75 17.96
CA ASP A 172 -10.74 -3.86 17.73
C ASP A 172 -10.35 -2.41 17.33
N PRO A 173 -9.53 -2.22 16.28
CA PRO A 173 -8.95 -0.92 15.98
C PRO A 173 -9.95 0.07 15.36
N ASP A 174 -9.67 1.38 15.46
CA ASP A 174 -10.49 2.43 14.82
C ASP A 174 -10.36 2.41 13.29
N TYR A 175 -9.16 2.07 12.81
CA TYR A 175 -8.84 1.94 11.40
C TYR A 175 -8.17 0.60 11.12
N VAL A 176 -8.53 -0.01 10.00
CA VAL A 176 -7.84 -1.18 9.44
C VAL A 176 -7.34 -0.80 8.06
N PHE A 177 -6.03 -0.89 7.85
CA PHE A 177 -5.38 -0.55 6.60
C PHE A 177 -4.54 -1.73 6.14
N PHE A 178 -4.60 -2.07 4.86
CA PHE A 178 -3.60 -2.97 4.28
C PHE A 178 -3.06 -2.43 2.96
N ILE A 179 -1.82 -2.83 2.65
CA ILE A 179 -1.21 -2.74 1.32
C ILE A 179 -0.59 -4.11 1.01
N GLU A 180 -1.04 -4.71 -0.06
CA GLU A 180 -0.79 -6.10 -0.42
C GLU A 180 -0.38 -6.20 -1.90
N PRO A 181 0.21 -7.31 -2.36
CA PRO A 181 0.53 -7.49 -3.77
C PRO A 181 -0.71 -7.31 -4.68
N GLY A 182 -0.55 -6.61 -5.80
CA GLY A 182 -1.63 -6.32 -6.76
C GLY A 182 -1.96 -7.49 -7.69
N THR A 183 -1.99 -8.72 -7.18
CA THR A 183 -2.21 -9.92 -8.01
C THR A 183 -3.68 -10.36 -8.00
N SER A 184 -4.08 -11.11 -9.02
CA SER A 184 -5.41 -11.72 -9.12
C SER A 184 -5.71 -12.69 -7.97
N GLU A 185 -4.68 -13.39 -7.48
CA GLU A 185 -4.80 -14.36 -6.39
C GLU A 185 -5.12 -13.63 -5.08
N PHE A 186 -4.38 -12.57 -4.77
CA PHE A 186 -4.64 -11.79 -3.57
C PHE A 186 -5.98 -11.04 -3.65
N PHE A 187 -6.41 -10.61 -4.85
CA PHE A 187 -7.67 -9.90 -5.01
C PHE A 187 -8.90 -10.69 -4.48
N GLN A 188 -8.92 -12.02 -4.58
CA GLN A 188 -9.99 -12.83 -3.99
C GLN A 188 -10.00 -12.71 -2.46
N SER A 189 -8.82 -12.76 -1.83
CA SER A 189 -8.64 -12.54 -0.39
C SER A 189 -9.07 -11.12 0.01
N ALA A 190 -8.72 -10.12 -0.80
CA ALA A 190 -9.14 -8.74 -0.57
C ALA A 190 -10.67 -8.57 -0.61
N LYS A 191 -11.38 -9.26 -1.51
CA LYS A 191 -12.85 -9.25 -1.55
C LYS A 191 -13.47 -9.86 -0.28
N GLU A 192 -12.94 -10.98 0.20
CA GLU A 192 -13.39 -11.62 1.44
C GLU A 192 -13.14 -10.72 2.66
N PHE A 193 -11.95 -10.14 2.75
CA PHE A 193 -11.59 -9.21 3.82
C PHE A 193 -12.49 -7.98 3.78
N ARG A 194 -12.71 -7.39 2.60
CA ARG A 194 -13.62 -6.25 2.39
C ARG A 194 -15.02 -6.57 2.88
N LYS A 195 -15.58 -7.71 2.48
CA LYS A 195 -16.91 -8.15 2.93
C LYS A 195 -16.97 -8.21 4.46
N SER A 196 -15.97 -8.81 5.08
CA SER A 196 -15.90 -8.95 6.54
C SER A 196 -15.80 -7.60 7.27
N MET A 197 -15.09 -6.61 6.72
CA MET A 197 -15.03 -5.26 7.30
C MET A 197 -16.38 -4.53 7.21
N ILE A 198 -17.08 -4.66 6.07
CA ILE A 198 -18.41 -4.06 5.88
C ILE A 198 -19.44 -4.70 6.81
N GLU A 199 -19.43 -6.03 6.94
CA GLU A 199 -20.33 -6.76 7.86
C GLU A 199 -20.09 -6.40 9.32
N LYS A 200 -18.90 -5.89 9.66
CA LYS A 200 -18.57 -5.29 10.96
C LYS A 200 -19.06 -3.85 11.15
N GLY A 201 -19.69 -3.27 10.13
CA GLY A 201 -20.15 -1.88 10.15
C GLY A 201 -19.06 -0.86 9.86
N MET A 202 -17.88 -1.25 9.36
CA MET A 202 -16.85 -0.30 8.97
C MET A 202 -17.16 0.35 7.62
N SER A 203 -16.89 1.65 7.52
CA SER A 203 -16.89 2.38 6.25
C SER A 203 -15.59 2.16 5.48
N ILE A 204 -15.58 2.49 4.19
CA ILE A 204 -14.40 2.41 3.33
C ILE A 204 -13.90 3.82 3.06
N ALA A 205 -12.72 4.17 3.56
CA ALA A 205 -12.05 5.41 3.23
C ALA A 205 -11.31 5.32 1.88
N TYR A 206 -10.83 4.12 1.53
CA TYR A 206 -10.15 3.83 0.26
C TYR A 206 -10.19 2.32 -0.06
N PRO A 207 -10.22 1.88 -1.34
CA PRO A 207 -10.40 2.66 -2.57
C PRO A 207 -11.87 2.75 -2.97
N CYS A 208 -12.73 1.86 -2.49
CA CYS A 208 -14.08 1.70 -3.02
C CYS A 208 -14.96 2.91 -2.63
N PRO A 209 -15.65 3.54 -3.59
CA PRO A 209 -16.62 4.61 -3.30
C PRO A 209 -18.00 4.09 -2.83
N SER A 210 -18.21 2.78 -2.84
CA SER A 210 -19.47 2.14 -2.44
C SER A 210 -19.21 0.98 -1.48
N LEU A 211 -20.17 0.73 -0.59
CA LEU A 211 -20.23 -0.44 0.29
C LEU A 211 -20.91 -1.66 -0.38
N GLY A 212 -21.46 -1.50 -1.60
CA GLY A 212 -22.07 -2.60 -2.35
C GLY A 212 -21.09 -3.72 -2.71
N ALA A 213 -21.57 -4.79 -3.36
CA ALA A 213 -20.68 -5.83 -3.88
C ALA A 213 -19.67 -5.24 -4.88
N CYS A 214 -18.41 -5.71 -4.84
CA CYS A 214 -17.41 -5.26 -5.80
C CYS A 214 -17.77 -5.81 -7.20
N PRO A 215 -17.95 -4.96 -8.23
CA PRO A 215 -18.38 -5.41 -9.56
C PRO A 215 -17.25 -6.01 -10.40
N ASN A 216 -16.02 -6.07 -9.87
CA ASN A 216 -14.83 -6.46 -10.64
C ASN A 216 -14.39 -7.88 -10.28
N ASP A 217 -13.96 -8.64 -11.29
CA ASP A 217 -13.28 -9.93 -11.10
C ASP A 217 -11.78 -9.79 -10.77
N TRP A 218 -11.21 -8.62 -11.07
CA TRP A 218 -9.87 -8.20 -10.67
C TRP A 218 -9.79 -6.68 -10.56
N CYS A 219 -9.29 -6.18 -9.43
CA CYS A 219 -9.03 -4.76 -9.19
C CYS A 219 -7.74 -4.60 -8.37
N HIS A 220 -6.96 -3.57 -8.68
CA HIS A 220 -5.71 -3.23 -8.01
C HIS A 220 -5.44 -1.72 -8.18
N GLN A 221 -4.42 -1.21 -7.52
CA GLN A 221 -3.86 0.13 -7.70
C GLN A 221 -2.48 -0.01 -8.32
N VAL A 222 -2.01 1.02 -9.02
CA VAL A 222 -0.65 1.01 -9.57
C VAL A 222 0.07 2.28 -9.17
N TRP A 223 1.20 2.12 -8.50
CA TRP A 223 2.16 3.20 -8.35
C TRP A 223 3.12 3.23 -9.55
N ARG A 224 3.41 4.43 -10.05
CA ARG A 224 4.39 4.68 -11.11
C ARG A 224 5.31 5.80 -10.71
N GLY A 225 6.62 5.58 -10.81
CA GLY A 225 7.60 6.58 -10.47
C GLY A 225 9.03 6.14 -10.72
N THR A 226 9.96 6.96 -10.24
CA THR A 226 11.40 6.68 -10.24
C THR A 226 11.89 6.72 -8.81
N HIS A 227 12.96 5.99 -8.54
CA HIS A 227 13.60 5.93 -7.23
C HIS A 227 14.90 6.75 -7.20
N ASP A 228 15.50 6.81 -6.01
CA ASP A 228 16.85 7.33 -5.82
C ASP A 228 17.87 6.65 -6.78
N PRO A 229 18.86 7.36 -7.34
CA PRO A 229 19.82 6.79 -8.27
C PRO A 229 20.55 5.52 -7.78
N GLU A 230 20.83 5.40 -6.47
CA GLU A 230 21.48 4.21 -5.91
C GLU A 230 20.55 2.99 -6.00
N LEU A 231 19.26 3.17 -5.70
CA LEU A 231 18.26 2.13 -5.82
C LEU A 231 17.99 1.75 -7.28
N GLU A 232 17.95 2.73 -8.18
CA GLU A 232 17.81 2.46 -9.62
C GLU A 232 18.98 1.62 -10.15
N ARG A 233 20.22 1.92 -9.71
CA ARG A 233 21.40 1.11 -10.05
C ARG A 233 21.30 -0.31 -9.49
N LEU A 234 20.89 -0.46 -8.22
CA LEU A 234 20.69 -1.78 -7.61
C LEU A 234 19.63 -2.60 -8.37
N CYS A 235 18.52 -1.98 -8.76
CA CYS A 235 17.46 -2.60 -9.55
C CYS A 235 17.97 -3.05 -10.92
N GLN A 236 18.79 -2.24 -11.60
CA GLN A 236 19.42 -2.61 -12.88
C GLN A 236 20.34 -3.82 -12.75
N LEU A 237 21.21 -3.86 -11.74
CA LEU A 237 22.11 -4.99 -11.48
C LEU A 237 21.35 -6.26 -11.03
N GLY A 238 20.26 -6.07 -10.29
CA GLY A 238 19.35 -7.13 -9.88
C GLY A 238 18.46 -7.67 -11.00
N HIS A 239 18.35 -6.96 -12.13
CA HIS A 239 17.37 -7.20 -13.19
C HIS A 239 15.91 -7.17 -12.69
N ILE A 240 15.58 -6.19 -11.84
CA ILE A 240 14.26 -6.03 -11.24
C ILE A 240 13.70 -4.66 -11.64
N ASP A 241 12.50 -4.62 -12.21
CA ASP A 241 11.78 -3.37 -12.42
C ASP A 241 10.95 -3.01 -11.17
N ARG A 242 11.16 -1.79 -10.67
CA ARG A 242 10.44 -1.22 -9.53
C ARG A 242 9.78 0.10 -9.86
N ARG A 243 9.77 0.56 -11.12
CA ARG A 243 9.16 1.83 -11.54
C ARG A 243 7.65 1.74 -11.72
N THR A 244 7.14 0.52 -11.89
CA THR A 244 5.72 0.20 -11.94
C THR A 244 5.43 -0.89 -10.93
N GLN A 245 4.57 -0.61 -9.96
CA GLN A 245 4.23 -1.59 -8.93
C GLN A 245 2.73 -1.63 -8.70
N ALA A 246 2.12 -2.76 -9.02
CA ALA A 246 0.74 -3.06 -8.69
C ALA A 246 0.63 -3.43 -7.20
N MET A 247 -0.42 -2.95 -6.55
CA MET A 247 -0.76 -3.22 -5.15
C MET A 247 -2.27 -3.34 -4.98
N THR A 248 -2.72 -4.02 -3.94
CA THR A 248 -4.11 -3.97 -3.48
C THR A 248 -4.11 -3.30 -2.12
N ALA A 249 -4.77 -2.16 -1.99
CA ALA A 249 -4.73 -1.35 -0.79
C ALA A 249 -6.13 -0.89 -0.40
N HIS A 250 -6.50 -1.07 0.87
CA HIS A 250 -7.78 -0.63 1.41
C HIS A 250 -7.61 -0.04 2.80
N LEU A 251 -8.31 1.07 3.06
CA LEU A 251 -8.43 1.68 4.38
C LEU A 251 -9.91 1.65 4.80
N TYR A 252 -10.17 1.03 5.94
CA TYR A 252 -11.47 0.95 6.59
C TYR A 252 -11.48 1.80 7.86
N SER A 253 -12.65 2.33 8.20
CA SER A 253 -12.84 3.21 9.36
C SER A 253 -14.09 2.81 10.12
N LYS A 254 -14.01 2.74 11.46
CA LYS A 254 -15.20 2.60 12.32
C LYS A 254 -16.12 3.82 12.22
N LYS A 255 -15.55 5.01 12.04
CA LYS A 255 -16.32 6.22 11.75
C LYS A 255 -16.84 6.18 10.32
N GLU A 256 -18.00 6.77 10.10
CA GLU A 256 -18.53 6.95 8.75
C GLU A 256 -17.60 7.84 7.91
N VAL A 257 -17.26 7.38 6.72
CA VAL A 257 -16.49 8.13 5.72
C VAL A 257 -17.34 8.23 4.46
N SER A 258 -17.71 9.46 4.11
CA SER A 258 -18.39 9.76 2.86
C SER A 258 -17.39 10.34 1.86
N ASP A 259 -17.26 9.70 0.70
CA ASP A 259 -16.45 10.18 -0.41
C ASP A 259 -17.21 10.06 -1.72
N SER A 260 -17.65 11.20 -2.26
CA SER A 260 -18.36 11.29 -3.54
C SER A 260 -17.46 11.08 -4.77
N ARG A 261 -16.14 11.01 -4.58
CA ARG A 261 -15.19 10.81 -5.68
C ARG A 261 -15.29 9.41 -6.25
N ALA A 262 -15.16 9.31 -7.57
CA ALA A 262 -14.97 8.05 -8.26
C ALA A 262 -13.51 7.57 -8.16
N THR A 263 -13.28 6.32 -8.52
CA THR A 263 -11.94 5.70 -8.55
C THR A 263 -11.67 5.10 -9.92
N PHE A 264 -10.52 5.42 -10.51
CA PHE A 264 -10.08 4.82 -11.77
C PHE A 264 -9.82 3.32 -11.57
N VAL A 265 -10.40 2.47 -12.42
CA VAL A 265 -10.27 1.00 -12.32
C VAL A 265 -9.53 0.42 -13.52
N ARG A 266 -9.86 0.87 -14.74
CA ARG A 266 -9.19 0.37 -15.95
C ARG A 266 -9.13 1.46 -17.01
N PHE A 267 -7.94 1.69 -17.54
CA PHE A 267 -7.79 2.49 -18.74
C PHE A 267 -8.23 1.67 -19.95
N LEU A 268 -9.18 2.20 -20.73
CA LEU A 268 -9.66 1.52 -21.93
C LEU A 268 -8.86 1.96 -23.15
N THR A 269 -8.86 3.26 -23.42
CA THR A 269 -8.17 3.81 -24.59
C THR A 269 -8.00 5.33 -24.53
N GLU A 270 -7.03 5.82 -25.29
CA GLU A 270 -6.88 7.23 -25.64
C GLU A 270 -7.06 7.36 -27.16
N THR A 271 -8.10 8.08 -27.57
CA THR A 271 -8.32 8.39 -28.99
C THR A 271 -7.72 9.76 -29.33
N LYS A 272 -7.83 10.17 -30.60
CA LYS A 272 -7.52 11.56 -30.99
C LYS A 272 -8.36 12.59 -30.22
N PHE A 273 -9.55 12.23 -29.75
CA PHE A 273 -10.54 13.17 -29.20
C PHE A 273 -10.86 12.96 -27.72
N SER A 274 -10.54 11.79 -27.14
CA SER A 274 -11.00 11.41 -25.80
C SER A 274 -10.02 10.54 -25.02
N PHE A 275 -10.23 10.50 -23.71
CA PHE A 275 -9.75 9.46 -22.81
C PHE A 275 -10.95 8.65 -22.31
N GLU A 276 -10.81 7.32 -22.28
CA GLU A 276 -11.88 6.41 -21.86
C GLU A 276 -11.39 5.48 -20.77
N TRP A 277 -12.16 5.40 -19.69
CA TRP A 277 -11.85 4.62 -18.50
C TRP A 277 -13.09 3.86 -18.01
N GLU A 278 -12.86 2.71 -17.38
CA GLU A 278 -13.83 2.13 -16.44
C GLU A 278 -13.48 2.61 -15.03
N SER A 279 -14.50 3.03 -14.29
CA SER A 279 -14.36 3.55 -12.95
C SER A 279 -15.53 3.12 -12.05
N CYS A 280 -15.23 2.91 -10.77
CA CYS A 280 -16.27 2.79 -9.75
C CYS A 280 -16.70 4.19 -9.32
N THR A 281 -18.00 4.44 -9.28
CA THR A 281 -18.61 5.67 -8.73
C THR A 281 -19.31 5.36 -7.40
N PRO A 282 -19.85 6.33 -6.64
CA PRO A 282 -20.62 6.06 -5.42
C PRO A 282 -21.87 5.12 -5.54
N GLY A 283 -22.07 4.46 -6.67
CA GLY A 283 -23.02 3.37 -6.86
C GLY A 283 -22.36 1.98 -6.89
N PRO A 284 -23.16 0.91 -7.04
CA PRO A 284 -22.64 -0.47 -7.05
C PRO A 284 -22.03 -0.88 -8.40
N GLU A 285 -22.17 -0.06 -9.43
CA GLU A 285 -21.85 -0.42 -10.82
C GLU A 285 -20.52 0.15 -11.29
N LEU A 286 -19.86 -0.61 -12.16
CA LEU A 286 -18.74 -0.12 -12.95
C LEU A 286 -19.28 0.73 -14.11
N LYS A 287 -18.76 1.96 -14.26
CA LYS A 287 -19.19 2.89 -15.32
C LYS A 287 -18.07 3.15 -16.31
N LYS A 288 -18.42 3.20 -17.59
CA LYS A 288 -17.54 3.68 -18.66
C LYS A 288 -17.64 5.20 -18.71
N LEU A 289 -16.51 5.86 -18.54
CA LEU A 289 -16.39 7.31 -18.46
C LEU A 289 -15.55 7.83 -19.62
N GLN A 290 -16.00 8.92 -20.25
CA GLN A 290 -15.32 9.55 -21.38
C GLN A 290 -15.04 11.03 -21.10
N TRP A 291 -13.77 11.42 -21.15
CA TRP A 291 -13.34 12.83 -21.13
C TRP A 291 -12.95 13.28 -22.53
N GLN A 292 -13.41 14.47 -22.94
CA GLN A 292 -13.05 15.01 -24.25
C GLN A 292 -11.81 15.89 -24.17
N LYS A 293 -10.77 15.56 -24.96
CA LYS A 293 -9.50 16.30 -24.98
C LYS A 293 -9.65 17.78 -25.33
N LYS A 294 -10.67 18.16 -26.10
CA LYS A 294 -10.95 19.56 -26.44
C LYS A 294 -11.29 20.43 -25.21
N LYS A 295 -11.62 19.81 -24.07
CA LYS A 295 -11.86 20.50 -22.79
C LYS A 295 -10.58 20.65 -21.95
N PHE A 296 -9.48 20.05 -22.38
CA PHE A 296 -8.21 20.08 -21.67
C PHE A 296 -7.19 20.95 -22.39
N SER A 297 -6.42 21.71 -21.61
CA SER A 297 -5.15 22.27 -22.02
C SER A 297 -4.13 21.16 -22.34
N LYS A 298 -3.05 21.50 -23.03
CA LYS A 298 -1.95 20.55 -23.30
C LYS A 298 -1.34 19.99 -22.01
N ALA A 299 -1.35 20.76 -20.92
CA ALA A 299 -0.84 20.31 -19.62
C ALA A 299 -1.77 19.28 -18.99
N GLU A 300 -3.08 19.51 -19.00
CA GLU A 300 -4.08 18.58 -18.48
C GLU A 300 -4.14 17.27 -19.27
N VAL A 301 -3.98 17.33 -20.60
CA VAL A 301 -3.84 16.10 -21.42
C VAL A 301 -2.66 15.25 -20.94
N LYS A 302 -1.50 15.87 -20.67
CA LYS A 302 -0.33 15.15 -20.12
C LYS A 302 -0.58 14.61 -18.72
N GLN A 303 -1.38 15.31 -17.89
CA GLN A 303 -1.76 14.81 -16.57
C GLN A 303 -2.68 13.60 -16.69
N MET A 304 -3.68 13.64 -17.59
CA MET A 304 -4.57 12.50 -17.87
C MET A 304 -3.82 11.26 -18.35
N GLN A 305 -2.79 11.43 -19.19
CA GLN A 305 -1.93 10.34 -19.64
C GLN A 305 -1.09 9.70 -18.52
N LYS A 306 -0.88 10.43 -17.42
CA LYS A 306 -0.12 9.95 -16.25
C LYS A 306 -1.03 9.36 -15.17
N LYS A 307 -2.35 9.45 -15.31
CA LYS A 307 -3.29 8.91 -14.34
C LYS A 307 -3.09 7.40 -14.19
N SER A 308 -3.11 6.97 -12.94
CA SER A 308 -2.95 5.57 -12.57
C SER A 308 -4.24 4.99 -12.01
N VAL A 309 -4.39 3.68 -12.17
CA VAL A 309 -5.48 2.92 -11.54
C VAL A 309 -5.38 3.10 -10.02
N GLY A 310 -6.53 3.36 -9.38
CA GLY A 310 -6.60 3.65 -7.95
C GLY A 310 -6.71 5.13 -7.60
N GLU A 311 -6.40 6.04 -8.52
CA GLU A 311 -6.56 7.47 -8.24
C GLU A 311 -8.04 7.84 -8.04
N LYS A 312 -8.29 8.68 -7.04
CA LYS A 312 -9.59 9.27 -6.74
C LYS A 312 -9.78 10.54 -7.55
N PHE A 313 -10.97 10.76 -8.10
CA PHE A 313 -11.28 11.98 -8.85
C PHE A 313 -12.74 12.42 -8.65
N GLU A 314 -12.94 13.73 -8.68
CA GLU A 314 -14.26 14.33 -8.79
C GLU A 314 -14.70 14.31 -10.25
N PHE A 315 -16.01 14.17 -10.46
CA PHE A 315 -16.57 14.11 -11.80
C PHE A 315 -17.96 14.72 -11.84
N GLU A 316 -18.30 15.31 -12.98
CA GLU A 316 -19.64 15.78 -13.30
C GLU A 316 -20.05 15.20 -14.66
N VAL A 317 -21.23 14.59 -14.71
CA VAL A 317 -21.76 14.01 -15.95
C VAL A 317 -22.33 15.13 -16.82
N GLU A 318 -21.81 15.27 -18.04
CA GLU A 318 -22.36 16.16 -19.05
C GLU A 318 -23.59 15.56 -19.70
N LYS A 319 -23.48 14.30 -20.14
CA LYS A 319 -24.57 13.52 -20.72
C LYS A 319 -24.21 12.05 -20.78
N GLU A 320 -25.23 11.21 -20.87
CA GLU A 320 -25.09 9.81 -21.22
C GLU A 320 -25.15 9.64 -22.75
N LEU A 321 -24.26 8.83 -23.30
CA LEU A 321 -24.22 8.47 -24.71
C LEU A 321 -25.02 7.17 -24.94
N PRO A 322 -25.40 6.86 -26.19
CA PRO A 322 -25.79 5.49 -26.54
C PRO A 322 -24.72 4.51 -26.04
N ASP A 323 -25.15 3.34 -25.55
CA ASP A 323 -24.31 2.30 -24.93
C ASP A 323 -23.92 2.54 -23.44
N GLY A 324 -24.54 3.53 -22.77
CA GLY A 324 -24.40 3.73 -21.32
C GLY A 324 -23.08 4.38 -20.89
N ILE A 325 -22.35 4.97 -21.84
CA ILE A 325 -21.10 5.70 -21.56
C ILE A 325 -21.45 7.08 -21.00
N LEU A 326 -20.89 7.43 -19.85
CA LEU A 326 -21.04 8.75 -19.24
C LEU A 326 -19.95 9.68 -19.78
N ARG A 327 -20.35 10.70 -20.54
CA ARG A 327 -19.45 11.78 -20.92
C ARG A 327 -19.32 12.77 -19.77
N LEU A 328 -18.08 13.09 -19.41
CA LEU A 328 -17.79 13.98 -18.29
C LEU A 328 -17.47 15.40 -18.77
N LYS A 329 -17.72 16.36 -17.87
CA LYS A 329 -17.30 17.75 -18.03
C LYS A 329 -15.82 17.91 -17.70
#